data_AF-A0AAV2YJB9-F1
#
_entry.id   AF-A0AAV2YJB9-F1
#
_cell.length_a   1.000
_cell.length_b   1.000
_cell.length_c   1.000
_cell.angle_alpha   90.00
_cell.angle_beta   90.00
_cell.angle_gamma   90.00
#
_symmetry.space_group_name_H-M   'P 1'
#
loop_
_entity.id
_entity.type
_entity.pdbx_description
1 polymer ?
#
loop_
_entity_poly.entity_id
_entity_poly.type
_entity_poly.pdbx_seq_one_letter_code
_entity_poly.pdbx_strand_id
1 'polypeptide(L)'
;MIILGPRFSGKNNLVFYILKNSPNVFSHLHIIARNPNQELYNYINKKLKGFCTIYESDAPPNIDSIRKSKDDSIEHVIINDYSNDQVLHKMIRLNSEYVAFFKANSKGDLKMLLKDFNIPNINEDKLYRAYKIATENKGQCHILDSVKGELQYKFNKGVDPSTL
;
A
#
# COMPACT_ATOMS: atom_id res chain seq x y z
N MET A 1 1.12 5.49 -0.47
CA MET A 1 1.14 4.25 -1.29
C MET A 1 -0.15 3.48 -1.07
N ILE A 2 -0.73 2.92 -2.13
CA ILE A 2 -1.92 2.05 -2.07
C ILE A 2 -1.49 0.60 -2.31
N ILE A 3 -2.07 -0.35 -1.57
CA ILE A 3 -1.83 -1.79 -1.77
C ILE A 3 -3.14 -2.48 -2.16
N LEU A 4 -3.21 -2.98 -3.40
CA LEU A 4 -4.38 -3.67 -3.95
C LEU A 4 -4.15 -5.17 -4.09
N GLY A 5 -5.20 -5.94 -3.79
CA GLY A 5 -5.19 -7.38 -4.01
C GLY A 5 -6.36 -8.11 -3.33
N PRO A 6 -6.68 -9.35 -3.74
CA PRO A 6 -7.67 -10.18 -3.07
C PRO A 6 -7.27 -10.52 -1.64
N ARG A 7 -8.19 -11.13 -0.89
CA ARG A 7 -7.83 -11.78 0.38
C ARG A 7 -6.73 -12.81 0.12
N PHE A 8 -5.84 -12.97 1.10
CA PHE A 8 -4.68 -13.90 1.03
C PHE A 8 -3.64 -13.61 -0.06
N SER A 9 -3.69 -12.46 -0.74
CA SER A 9 -2.72 -12.10 -1.77
C SER A 9 -1.33 -11.70 -1.24
N GLY A 10 -1.17 -11.57 0.08
CA GLY A 10 0.08 -11.14 0.72
C GLY A 10 0.17 -9.65 1.08
N LYS A 11 -0.93 -8.89 0.99
CA LYS A 11 -0.94 -7.45 1.35
C LYS A 11 -0.35 -7.17 2.73
N ASN A 12 -0.79 -7.92 3.73
CA ASN A 12 -0.29 -7.78 5.10
C ASN A 12 1.22 -8.06 5.16
N ASN A 13 1.73 -9.06 4.43
CA ASN A 13 3.16 -9.36 4.41
C ASN A 13 3.98 -8.20 3.84
N LEU A 14 3.47 -7.49 2.82
CA LEU A 14 4.14 -6.29 2.30
C LEU A 14 4.18 -5.18 3.35
N VAL A 15 3.07 -4.94 4.03
CA VAL A 15 3.02 -3.97 5.14
C VAL A 15 4.04 -4.32 6.21
N PHE A 16 4.10 -5.58 6.64
CA PHE A 16 5.11 -6.03 7.61
C PHE A 16 6.54 -5.87 7.09
N TYR A 17 6.78 -6.16 5.82
CA TYR A 17 8.10 -5.97 5.23
C TYR A 17 8.52 -4.50 5.29
N ILE A 18 7.63 -3.56 4.93
CA ILE A 18 7.91 -2.12 4.98
C ILE A 18 8.21 -1.71 6.43
N LEU A 19 7.37 -2.09 7.39
CA LEU A 19 7.59 -1.77 8.80
C LEU A 19 8.90 -2.34 9.32
N LYS A 20 9.23 -3.59 8.98
CA LYS A 20 10.47 -4.27 9.41
C LYS A 20 11.72 -3.62 8.82
N ASN A 21 11.68 -3.18 7.56
CA ASN A 21 12.82 -2.62 6.85
C ASN A 21 12.90 -1.08 6.92
N SER A 22 12.00 -0.44 7.68
CA SER A 22 12.04 1.01 7.95
C SER A 22 12.28 1.31 9.44
N PRO A 23 13.27 0.68 10.11
CA PRO A 23 13.51 0.95 11.52
C PRO A 23 13.93 2.41 11.71
N ASN A 24 13.38 3.06 12.74
CA ASN A 24 13.69 4.45 13.12
C ASN A 24 13.39 5.52 12.04
N VAL A 25 12.59 5.18 11.03
CA VAL A 25 12.15 6.14 9.99
C VAL A 25 10.95 6.94 10.45
N PHE A 26 10.01 6.27 11.12
CA PHE A 26 8.76 6.87 11.57
C PHE A 26 8.80 7.16 13.06
N SER A 27 8.12 8.21 13.50
CA SER A 27 7.96 8.55 14.93
C SER A 27 6.73 7.89 15.56
N HIS A 28 5.71 7.56 14.75
CA HIS A 28 4.52 6.84 15.20
C HIS A 28 3.84 6.08 14.06
N LEU A 29 3.11 5.02 14.40
CA LEU A 29 2.29 4.23 13.48
C LEU A 29 0.79 4.37 13.82
N HIS A 30 0.00 4.87 12.87
CA HIS A 30 -1.46 4.89 12.95
C HIS A 30 -2.04 3.79 12.07
N ILE A 31 -2.91 2.95 12.62
CA ILE A 31 -3.63 1.93 11.84
C ILE A 31 -5.12 2.21 11.94
N ILE A 32 -5.76 2.52 10.82
CA ILE A 32 -7.21 2.67 10.72
C ILE A 32 -7.74 1.38 10.10
N ALA A 33 -8.58 0.65 10.83
CA ALA A 33 -9.08 -0.63 10.38
C ALA A 33 -10.53 -0.91 10.81
N ARG A 34 -11.25 -1.66 9.97
CA ARG A 34 -12.63 -2.09 10.23
C ARG A 34 -12.79 -3.06 11.41
N ASN A 35 -11.74 -3.80 11.74
CA ASN A 35 -11.70 -4.67 12.90
C ASN A 35 -10.33 -4.51 13.59
N PRO A 36 -10.19 -3.58 14.54
CA PRO A 36 -8.93 -3.28 15.19
C PRO A 36 -8.48 -4.41 16.13
N ASN A 37 -9.41 -5.24 16.60
CA ASN A 37 -9.14 -6.35 17.52
C ASN A 37 -8.69 -7.65 16.82
N GLN A 38 -8.45 -7.63 15.50
CA GLN A 38 -7.91 -8.81 14.83
C GLN A 38 -6.51 -9.16 15.35
N GLU A 39 -6.19 -10.45 15.35
CA GLU A 39 -4.93 -11.01 15.89
C GLU A 39 -3.69 -10.28 15.36
N LEU A 40 -3.70 -9.90 14.09
CA LEU A 40 -2.61 -9.18 13.44
C LEU A 40 -2.28 -7.85 14.11
N TYR A 41 -3.29 -7.03 14.40
CA TYR A 41 -3.09 -5.72 14.99
C TYR A 41 -2.78 -5.82 16.47
N ASN A 42 -3.39 -6.77 17.17
CA ASN A 42 -3.03 -7.09 18.55
C ASN A 42 -1.54 -7.46 18.66
N TYR A 43 -1.04 -8.26 17.71
CA TYR A 43 0.37 -8.60 17.63
C TYR A 43 1.25 -7.37 17.40
N ILE A 44 0.91 -6.52 16.41
CA ILE A 44 1.65 -5.28 16.12
C ILE A 44 1.67 -4.37 17.34
N ASN A 45 0.52 -4.11 17.96
CA ASN A 45 0.40 -3.24 19.11
C ASN A 45 1.24 -3.75 20.30
N LYS A 46 1.19 -5.07 20.56
CA LYS A 46 2.01 -5.71 21.60
C LYS A 46 3.50 -5.60 21.32
N LYS A 47 3.92 -5.65 20.05
CA LYS A 47 5.34 -5.55 19.65
C LYS A 47 5.85 -4.12 19.68
N LEU A 48 5.05 -3.16 19.25
CA LEU A 48 5.44 -1.76 19.09
C LEU A 48 5.16 -0.90 20.34
N LYS A 49 4.41 -1.40 21.33
CA LYS A 49 4.19 -0.83 22.67
C LYS A 49 4.24 0.70 22.75
N GLY A 50 3.11 1.36 22.55
CA GLY A 50 2.99 2.82 22.67
C GLY A 50 3.43 3.61 21.43
N PHE A 51 4.17 2.98 20.50
CA PHE A 51 4.50 3.54 19.19
C PHE A 51 3.39 3.32 18.12
N CYS A 52 2.33 2.61 18.47
CA CYS A 52 1.25 2.27 17.55
C CYS A 52 -0.09 2.66 18.16
N THR A 53 -0.94 3.32 17.39
CA THR A 53 -2.34 3.56 17.73
C THR A 53 -3.24 2.96 16.66
N ILE A 54 -4.23 2.18 17.08
CA ILE A 54 -5.18 1.53 16.19
C ILE A 54 -6.55 2.18 16.39
N TYR A 55 -7.19 2.56 15.29
CA TYR A 55 -8.48 3.22 15.24
C TYR A 55 -9.49 2.35 14.51
N GLU A 56 -10.74 2.41 14.94
CA GLU A 56 -11.89 1.87 14.21
C GLU A 56 -12.10 2.67 12.91
N SER A 57 -12.46 2.00 11.82
CA SER A 57 -12.69 2.66 10.52
C SER A 57 -13.85 3.66 10.55
N ASP A 58 -14.83 3.43 11.42
CA ASP A 58 -16.04 4.24 11.51
C ASP A 58 -15.85 5.48 12.39
N ALA A 59 -14.71 5.56 13.08
CA ALA A 59 -14.29 6.70 13.89
C ALA A 59 -12.80 7.00 13.67
N PRO A 60 -12.40 7.38 12.43
CA PRO A 60 -11.02 7.69 12.14
C PRO A 60 -10.58 8.98 12.88
N PRO A 61 -9.29 9.11 13.20
CA PRO A 61 -8.78 10.34 13.80
C PRO A 61 -8.88 11.50 12.82
N ASN A 62 -8.92 12.73 13.34
CA ASN A 62 -8.79 13.91 12.50
C ASN A 62 -7.37 13.97 11.91
N ILE A 63 -7.25 14.26 10.61
CA ILE A 63 -5.95 14.37 9.93
C ILE A 63 -5.03 15.39 10.61
N ASP A 64 -5.59 16.51 11.08
CA ASP A 64 -4.84 17.57 11.76
C ASP A 64 -4.34 17.13 13.15
N SER A 65 -4.88 16.04 13.70
CA SER A 65 -4.42 15.45 14.96
C SER A 65 -3.26 14.46 14.77
N ILE A 66 -3.13 13.85 13.58
CA ILE A 66 -1.99 13.02 13.20
C ILE A 66 -0.79 13.93 12.90
N ARG A 67 -1.01 15.04 12.20
CA ARG A 67 0.07 15.88 11.65
C ARG A 67 0.93 16.67 12.66
N LYS A 68 0.76 16.49 13.98
CA LYS A 68 1.31 17.40 15.00
C LYS A 68 2.17 16.70 16.04
N SER A 69 3.05 15.79 15.62
CA SER A 69 4.25 15.49 16.38
C SER A 69 5.00 16.81 16.61
N LYS A 70 5.46 17.07 17.85
CA LYS A 70 6.02 18.38 18.26
C LYS A 70 7.32 18.77 17.53
N ASP A 71 7.88 17.85 16.77
CA ASP A 71 9.21 17.90 16.15
C ASP A 71 9.20 17.75 14.62
N ASP A 72 8.03 17.86 13.97
CA ASP A 72 7.87 17.67 12.50
C ASP A 72 8.34 16.27 12.02
N SER A 73 8.30 15.30 12.93
CA SER A 73 8.69 13.93 12.61
C SER A 73 7.66 13.22 11.73
N ILE A 74 8.13 12.25 10.94
CA ILE A 74 7.30 11.57 9.95
C ILE A 74 6.48 10.47 10.63
N GLU A 75 5.16 10.53 10.51
CA GLU A 75 4.25 9.48 10.98
C GLU A 75 3.73 8.61 9.82
N HIS A 76 3.54 7.32 10.08
CA HIS A 76 3.04 6.37 9.08
C HIS A 76 1.57 6.04 9.38
N VAL A 77 0.70 6.28 8.40
CA VAL A 77 -0.73 5.91 8.48
C VAL A 77 -1.01 4.73 7.56
N ILE A 78 -1.53 3.64 8.13
CA ILE A 78 -2.04 2.48 7.40
C ILE A 78 -3.56 2.49 7.47
N ILE A 79 -4.21 2.55 6.31
CA ILE A 79 -5.65 2.39 6.19
C ILE A 79 -5.92 1.00 5.60
N ASN A 80 -6.58 0.12 6.36
CA ASN A 80 -6.92 -1.22 5.92
C ASN A 80 -8.42 -1.45 5.82
N ASP A 81 -8.85 -1.93 4.64
CA ASP A 81 -10.23 -2.32 4.36
C ASP A 81 -11.26 -1.20 4.59
N TYR A 82 -10.90 0.02 4.22
CA TYR A 82 -11.79 1.18 4.23
C TYR A 82 -12.62 1.13 2.95
N SER A 83 -13.74 0.40 2.91
CA SER A 83 -14.38 0.01 1.64
C SER A 83 -15.58 0.84 1.18
N ASN A 84 -16.20 1.63 2.07
CA ASN A 84 -17.55 2.15 1.81
C ASN A 84 -17.62 3.59 1.32
N ASP A 85 -16.52 4.35 1.34
CA ASP A 85 -16.50 5.75 0.91
C ASP A 85 -15.83 5.91 -0.47
N GLN A 86 -16.65 5.95 -1.52
CA GLN A 86 -16.20 6.12 -2.91
C GLN A 86 -15.49 7.47 -3.15
N VAL A 87 -15.84 8.51 -2.41
CA VAL A 87 -15.21 9.84 -2.53
C VAL A 87 -13.81 9.78 -1.94
N LEU A 88 -13.68 9.22 -0.74
CA LEU A 88 -12.38 9.04 -0.10
C LEU A 88 -11.47 8.13 -0.94
N HIS A 89 -12.02 7.06 -1.52
CA HIS A 89 -11.25 6.17 -2.40
C HIS A 89 -10.63 6.92 -3.57
N LYS A 90 -11.42 7.78 -4.22
CA LYS A 90 -10.92 8.59 -5.33
C LYS A 90 -9.87 9.59 -4.84
N MET A 91 -10.11 10.27 -3.72
CA MET A 91 -9.14 11.20 -3.13
C MET A 91 -7.82 10.52 -2.79
N ILE A 92 -7.85 9.34 -2.15
CA ILE A 92 -6.63 8.57 -1.82
C ILE A 92 -5.87 8.19 -3.09
N ARG A 93 -6.57 7.74 -4.14
CA ARG A 93 -5.94 7.39 -5.42
C ARG A 93 -5.27 8.58 -6.09
N LEU A 94 -5.97 9.71 -6.20
CA LEU A 94 -5.43 10.91 -6.84
C LEU A 94 -4.25 11.53 -6.09
N ASN A 95 -4.12 11.30 -4.78
CA ASN A 95 -3.03 11.81 -3.95
C ASN A 95 -1.96 10.76 -3.65
N SER A 96 -2.02 9.58 -4.28
CA SER A 96 -1.02 8.54 -4.08
C SER A 96 0.06 8.57 -5.16
N GLU A 97 1.31 8.48 -4.73
CA GLU A 97 2.47 8.41 -5.63
C GLU A 97 2.75 6.97 -6.09
N TYR A 98 2.40 6.00 -5.26
CA TYR A 98 2.70 4.58 -5.47
C TYR A 98 1.46 3.73 -5.35
N VAL A 99 1.31 2.76 -6.26
CA VAL A 99 0.31 1.69 -6.16
C VAL A 99 0.98 0.35 -6.33
N ALA A 100 0.97 -0.48 -5.28
CA ALA A 100 1.39 -1.87 -5.34
C ALA A 100 0.18 -2.78 -5.56
N PHE A 101 0.23 -3.69 -6.51
CA PHE A 101 -0.84 -4.64 -6.79
C PHE A 101 -0.35 -6.09 -6.88
N PHE A 102 -0.90 -6.93 -6.00
CA PHE A 102 -0.54 -8.35 -5.88
C PHE A 102 -1.32 -9.23 -6.85
N LYS A 103 -2.60 -8.93 -7.05
CA LYS A 103 -3.48 -9.60 -8.02
C LYS A 103 -4.72 -8.73 -8.22
N ALA A 104 -5.09 -8.41 -9.43
CA ALA A 104 -6.39 -7.81 -9.73
C ALA A 104 -7.46 -8.92 -9.77
N ASN A 105 -8.65 -8.64 -9.24
CA ASN A 105 -9.78 -9.56 -9.33
C ASN A 105 -10.37 -9.53 -10.75
N SER A 106 -10.29 -8.38 -11.42
CA SER A 106 -10.80 -8.18 -12.77
C SER A 106 -9.90 -7.26 -13.60
N LYS A 107 -10.07 -7.28 -14.93
CA LYS A 107 -9.48 -6.25 -15.81
C LYS A 107 -10.03 -4.85 -15.51
N GLY A 108 -11.23 -4.75 -14.93
CA GLY A 108 -11.86 -3.48 -14.56
C GLY A 108 -11.05 -2.71 -13.52
N ASP A 109 -10.46 -3.41 -12.55
CA ASP A 109 -9.62 -2.80 -11.52
C ASP A 109 -8.40 -2.10 -12.14
N LEU A 110 -7.81 -2.70 -13.18
CA LEU A 110 -6.65 -2.16 -13.89
C LEU A 110 -7.01 -0.95 -14.76
N LYS A 111 -8.19 -0.96 -15.39
CA LYS A 111 -8.70 0.19 -16.15
C LYS A 111 -8.88 1.43 -15.27
N MET A 112 -9.40 1.23 -14.05
CA MET A 112 -9.56 2.33 -13.10
C MET A 112 -8.20 2.96 -12.74
N LEU A 113 -7.16 2.14 -12.55
CA LEU A 113 -5.82 2.65 -12.27
C LEU A 113 -5.25 3.46 -13.43
N LEU A 114 -5.43 3.04 -14.69
CA LEU A 114 -4.96 3.81 -15.85
C LEU A 114 -5.61 5.19 -15.95
N LYS A 115 -6.89 5.27 -15.57
CA LYS A 115 -7.62 6.55 -15.57
C LYS A 115 -7.09 7.50 -14.48
N ASP A 116 -6.82 6.97 -13.30
CA ASP A 116 -6.49 7.80 -12.13
C ASP A 116 -5.00 8.16 -12.04
N PHE A 117 -4.10 7.36 -12.62
CA PHE A 117 -2.64 7.51 -12.47
C PHE A 117 -1.89 7.93 -13.74
N ASN A 118 -2.61 8.38 -14.80
CA ASN A 118 -2.10 8.92 -16.08
C ASN A 118 -0.63 8.62 -16.41
N ILE A 119 -0.34 7.36 -16.75
CA ILE A 119 1.04 6.90 -16.99
C ILE A 119 1.38 7.14 -18.47
N PRO A 120 2.38 8.00 -18.79
CA PRO A 120 2.73 8.28 -20.18
C PRO A 120 3.07 7.00 -20.96
N ASN A 121 2.56 6.88 -22.18
CA ASN A 121 2.89 5.79 -23.13
C ASN A 121 2.49 4.36 -22.69
N ILE A 122 1.71 4.20 -21.61
CA ILE A 122 1.15 2.93 -21.15
C ILE A 122 -0.34 2.86 -21.48
N ASN A 123 -0.71 1.86 -22.28
CA ASN A 123 -2.11 1.53 -22.55
C ASN A 123 -2.55 0.29 -21.75
N GLU A 124 -3.82 -0.07 -21.86
CA GLU A 124 -4.40 -1.21 -21.13
C GLU A 124 -3.66 -2.53 -21.39
N ASP A 125 -3.33 -2.82 -22.65
CA ASP A 125 -2.65 -4.06 -23.00
C ASP A 125 -1.24 -4.14 -22.41
N LYS A 126 -0.48 -3.05 -22.47
CA LYS A 126 0.86 -2.96 -21.87
C LYS A 126 0.78 -3.16 -20.35
N LEU A 127 -0.14 -2.47 -19.67
CA LEU A 127 -0.33 -2.62 -18.23
C LEU A 127 -0.73 -4.06 -17.87
N TYR A 128 -1.65 -4.66 -18.64
CA TYR A 128 -2.12 -6.01 -18.39
C TYR A 128 -1.01 -7.07 -18.59
N ARG A 129 -0.17 -6.90 -19.61
CA ARG A 129 1.02 -7.76 -19.82
C ARG A 129 2.01 -7.59 -18.67
N ALA A 130 2.31 -6.36 -18.30
CA ALA A 130 3.26 -6.05 -17.24
C ALA A 130 2.80 -6.57 -15.88
N TYR A 131 1.50 -6.45 -15.59
CA TYR A 131 0.82 -7.06 -14.46
C TYR A 131 1.04 -8.58 -14.43
N LYS A 132 0.70 -9.29 -15.52
CA LYS A 132 0.83 -10.76 -15.59
C LYS A 132 2.25 -11.22 -15.31
N ILE A 133 3.25 -10.54 -15.88
CA ILE A 133 4.67 -10.86 -15.67
C ILE A 133 5.07 -10.63 -14.20
N ALA A 134 4.65 -9.51 -13.62
CA ALA A 134 5.01 -9.16 -12.26
C ALA A 134 4.33 -10.07 -11.22
N THR A 135 3.11 -10.53 -11.46
CA THR A 135 2.34 -11.35 -10.52
C THR A 135 2.33 -12.85 -10.85
N GLU A 136 3.22 -13.29 -11.74
CA GLU A 136 3.36 -14.70 -12.13
C GLU A 136 3.68 -15.59 -10.91
N ASN A 137 4.53 -15.09 -10.02
CA ASN A 137 4.97 -15.81 -8.83
C ASN A 137 4.26 -15.31 -7.57
N LYS A 138 3.97 -16.22 -6.65
CA LYS A 138 3.37 -15.88 -5.35
C LYS A 138 4.30 -14.95 -4.57
N GLY A 139 3.72 -13.94 -3.91
CA GLY A 139 4.46 -12.97 -3.11
C GLY A 139 5.10 -11.84 -3.91
N GLN A 140 4.94 -11.84 -5.24
CA GLN A 140 5.33 -10.71 -6.09
C GLN A 140 4.15 -9.75 -6.27
N CYS A 141 4.47 -8.48 -6.42
CA CYS A 141 3.52 -7.46 -6.83
C CYS A 141 4.11 -6.65 -8.00
N HIS A 142 3.21 -6.02 -8.74
CA HIS A 142 3.57 -4.96 -9.67
C HIS A 142 3.44 -3.62 -8.94
N ILE A 143 4.35 -2.69 -9.19
CA ILE A 143 4.30 -1.36 -8.58
C ILE A 143 4.20 -0.33 -9.69
N LEU A 144 3.21 0.56 -9.56
CA LEU A 144 3.07 1.76 -10.37
C LEU A 144 3.69 2.91 -9.58
N ASP A 145 4.64 3.62 -10.21
CA ASP A 145 5.22 4.88 -9.72
C ASP A 145 4.65 6.02 -10.59
N SER A 146 3.71 6.80 -10.04
CA SER A 146 3.03 7.86 -10.80
C SER A 146 3.87 9.13 -10.90
N VAL A 147 4.85 9.30 -10.02
CA VAL A 147 5.77 10.44 -10.02
C VAL A 147 6.73 10.31 -11.21
N LYS A 148 7.27 9.11 -11.42
CA LYS A 148 8.16 8.82 -12.56
C LYS A 148 7.42 8.38 -13.82
N GLY A 149 6.16 7.98 -13.70
CA GLY A 149 5.40 7.41 -14.81
C GLY A 149 5.93 6.03 -15.22
N GLU A 150 6.41 5.25 -14.25
CA GLU A 150 7.09 3.98 -14.47
C GLU A 150 6.31 2.78 -13.89
N LEU A 151 6.51 1.63 -14.53
CA LEU A 151 6.02 0.34 -14.07
C LEU A 151 7.21 -0.46 -13.52
N GLN A 152 7.23 -0.68 -12.22
CA GLN A 152 8.26 -1.49 -11.57
C GLN A 152 7.81 -2.94 -11.46
N TYR A 153 8.72 -3.82 -11.85
CA TYR A 153 8.52 -5.26 -11.83
C TYR A 153 9.18 -5.86 -10.59
N LYS A 154 8.41 -6.69 -9.88
CA LYS A 154 8.87 -7.64 -8.87
C LYS A 154 9.34 -6.98 -7.56
N PHE A 155 8.78 -7.47 -6.46
CA PHE A 155 9.18 -7.09 -5.12
C PHE A 155 10.25 -8.07 -4.64
N ASN A 156 11.43 -7.56 -4.26
CA ASN A 156 12.50 -8.36 -3.65
C ASN A 156 13.06 -9.48 -4.56
N LYS A 157 13.38 -9.19 -5.84
CA LYS A 157 14.26 -10.06 -6.63
C LYS A 157 15.70 -9.57 -6.47
N GLY A 158 16.55 -10.35 -5.80
CA GLY A 158 17.99 -10.14 -5.90
C GLY A 158 18.41 -10.27 -7.36
N VAL A 159 19.15 -9.29 -7.88
CA VAL A 159 19.81 -9.40 -9.17
C VAL A 159 21.07 -10.23 -8.93
N ASP A 160 21.18 -11.37 -9.60
CA ASP A 160 22.43 -12.12 -9.61
C ASP A 160 23.47 -11.31 -10.40
N PRO A 161 24.55 -10.80 -9.79
CA PRO A 161 25.55 -10.01 -10.50
C PRO A 161 26.24 -10.79 -11.62
N SER A 162 26.18 -12.13 -11.60
CA SER A 162 26.72 -12.99 -12.66
C SER A 162 25.84 -13.06 -13.91
N THR A 163 24.64 -12.46 -13.85
CA THR A 163 23.71 -12.35 -14.98
C THR A 163 23.68 -10.95 -15.62
N LEU A 164 24.63 -10.08 -15.24
CA LEU A 164 24.89 -8.77 -15.84
C LEU A 164 26.03 -8.85 -16.86
#